data_AF-A0A7C1VTY5-F1
#
_entry.id   AF-A0A7C1VTY5-F1
#
_cell.length_a   1.000
_cell.length_b   1.000
_cell.length_c   1.000
_cell.angle_alpha   90.00
_cell.angle_beta   90.00
_cell.angle_gamma   90.00
#
_symmetry.space_group_name_H-M   'P 1'
#
loop_
_entity.id
_entity.type
_entity.pdbx_description
1 polymer ?
#
loop_
_entity_poly.entity_id
_entity_poly.type
_entity_poly.pdbx_seq_one_letter_code
_entity_poly.pdbx_strand_id
1 'polypeptide(L)' 'MAMIKNLTKREKEIVELVAKGKSNKGIAIELNKKASSIRTCLKSIYSKLFIDDDERINKRVILSLIVKEELDGKE' A
#
# COMPACT_ATOMS: atom_id res chain seq x y z
N MET A 1 -13.51 8.33 3.17
CA MET A 1 -13.12 7.94 1.79
C MET A 1 -11.88 7.05 1.89
N ALA A 2 -11.69 6.13 0.93
CA ALA A 2 -10.71 5.03 0.92
C ALA A 2 -11.04 3.83 1.83
N MET A 3 -11.80 2.86 1.31
CA MET A 3 -12.04 1.60 2.03
C MET A 3 -10.86 0.65 1.83
N ILE A 4 -9.88 0.70 2.76
CA ILE A 4 -8.89 -0.39 2.92
C ILE A 4 -9.59 -1.75 3.07
N LYS A 5 -10.87 -1.76 3.51
CA LYS A 5 -11.76 -2.93 3.51
C LYS A 5 -11.93 -3.63 2.16
N ASN A 6 -11.76 -2.93 1.03
CA ASN A 6 -11.84 -3.52 -0.32
C ASN A 6 -10.54 -4.19 -0.77
N LEU A 7 -9.46 -4.07 0.02
CA LEU A 7 -8.21 -4.76 -0.24
C LEU A 7 -8.33 -6.20 0.24
N THR A 8 -7.81 -7.13 -0.55
CA THR A 8 -7.63 -8.50 -0.12
C THR A 8 -6.63 -8.58 1.03
N LYS A 9 -6.64 -9.67 1.81
CA LYS A 9 -5.70 -9.87 2.94
C LYS A 9 -4.24 -9.59 2.54
N ARG A 10 -3.83 -10.07 1.36
CA ARG A 10 -2.48 -9.88 0.81
C ARG A 10 -2.18 -8.41 0.48
N GLU A 11 -3.13 -7.73 -0.13
CA GLU A 11 -2.99 -6.30 -0.43
C GLU A 11 -2.88 -5.48 0.85
N LYS A 12 -3.67 -5.84 1.88
CA LYS A 12 -3.63 -5.23 3.20
C LYS A 12 -2.26 -5.38 3.86
N GLU A 13 -1.68 -6.58 3.83
CA GLU A 13 -0.33 -6.82 4.35
C GLU A 13 0.71 -5.95 3.62
N ILE A 14 0.62 -5.86 2.29
CA ILE A 14 1.54 -5.02 1.51
C ILE A 14 1.42 -3.55 1.89
N VAL A 15 0.22 -2.99 1.97
CA VAL A 15 0.03 -1.58 2.32
C VAL A 15 0.44 -1.27 3.76
N GLU A 16 0.25 -2.21 4.69
CA GLU A 16 0.69 -2.06 6.07
C GLU A 16 2.22 -1.99 6.16
N LEU A 17 2.93 -2.83 5.40
CA LEU A 17 4.39 -2.78 5.33
C LEU A 17 4.90 -1.51 4.62
N VAL A 18 4.16 -1.00 3.63
CA VAL A 18 4.44 0.32 3.02
C VAL A 18 4.25 1.44 4.04
N ALA A 19 3.19 1.40 4.84
CA ALA A 19 2.92 2.39 5.88
C ALA A 19 3.98 2.38 6.99
N LYS A 20 4.55 1.21 7.29
CA LYS A 20 5.73 1.05 8.15
C LYS A 20 7.03 1.60 7.54
N GLY A 21 6.99 2.13 6.32
CA GLY A 21 8.13 2.72 5.63
C GLY A 21 9.04 1.71 4.93
N LYS A 22 8.66 0.42 4.86
CA LYS A 22 9.52 -0.58 4.20
C LYS A 22 9.61 -0.32 2.69
N SER A 23 10.81 -0.55 2.15
CA SER A 23 11.06 -0.49 0.71
C SER A 23 10.48 -1.71 0.01
N ASN A 24 10.15 -1.58 -1.29
CA ASN A 24 9.59 -2.65 -2.10
C ASN A 24 10.40 -3.96 -2.05
N LYS A 25 11.73 -3.85 -1.94
CA LYS A 25 12.63 -5.00 -1.74
C LYS A 25 12.46 -5.64 -0.36
N GLY A 26 12.31 -4.85 0.70
CA GLY A 26 12.07 -5.36 2.05
C GLY A 26 10.71 -6.04 2.18
N ILE A 27 9.67 -5.44 1.58
CA ILE A 27 8.33 -6.03 1.51
C ILE A 27 8.34 -7.35 0.73
N ALA A 28 9.06 -7.38 -0.39
CA ALA A 28 9.25 -8.58 -1.20
C ALA A 28 9.92 -9.72 -0.40
N ILE A 29 10.97 -9.41 0.37
CA ILE A 29 11.65 -10.38 1.24
C ILE A 29 10.70 -10.88 2.33
N GLU A 30 9.98 -9.99 2.99
CA GLU A 30 9.08 -10.33 4.10
C GLU A 30 7.89 -11.19 3.66
N LEU A 31 7.31 -10.90 2.50
CA LEU A 31 6.21 -11.67 1.92
C LEU A 31 6.68 -12.86 1.07
N ASN A 32 7.99 -13.10 0.99
CA ASN A 32 8.61 -14.11 0.13
C ASN A 32 8.11 -14.03 -1.34
N LYS A 33 7.99 -12.80 -1.86
CA LYS A 33 7.54 -12.49 -3.23
C LYS A 33 8.61 -11.77 -4.02
N LYS A 34 8.45 -11.78 -5.35
CA LYS A 34 9.29 -10.97 -6.24
C LYS A 34 8.88 -9.50 -6.13
N ALA A 35 9.86 -8.59 -6.16
CA ALA A 35 9.60 -7.15 -6.19
C ALA A 35 8.69 -6.73 -7.36
N SER A 36 8.75 -7.44 -8.49
CA SER A 36 7.85 -7.24 -9.63
C SER A 36 6.39 -7.55 -9.27
N SER A 37 6.13 -8.60 -8.50
CA SER A 37 4.77 -8.92 -8.02
C SER A 37 4.25 -7.87 -7.06
N ILE A 38 5.12 -7.34 -6.18
CA ILE A 38 4.75 -6.22 -5.27
C ILE A 38 4.38 -4.99 -6.10
N ARG A 39 5.14 -4.66 -7.15
CA ARG A 39 4.83 -3.52 -8.03
C ARG A 39 3.47 -3.67 -8.72
N THR A 40 3.17 -4.86 -9.26
CA THR A 40 1.87 -5.14 -9.88
C THR A 40 0.74 -5.05 -8.86
N CYS A 41 0.95 -5.60 -7.67
CA CYS A 41 -0.04 -5.53 -6.59
C CYS A 41 -0.29 -4.08 -6.16
N LEU A 42 0.77 -3.28 -5.96
CA LEU A 42 0.66 -1.85 -5.66
C LEU A 42 -0.11 -1.08 -6.73
N LYS A 43 0.11 -1.37 -8.01
CA LYS A 43 -0.67 -0.75 -9.10
C LYS A 43 -2.16 -1.05 -8.98
N SER A 44 -2.52 -2.30 -8.66
CA SER A 44 -3.91 -2.69 -8.42
C SER A 44 -4.49 -2.00 -7.18
N ILE A 45 -3.70 -1.91 -6.11
CA ILE A 45 -4.06 -1.20 -4.87
C ILE A 45 -4.33 0.29 -5.15
N TYR A 46 -3.44 0.99 -5.86
CA TYR A 46 -3.63 2.40 -6.22
C TYR A 46 -4.91 2.59 -7.03
N SER A 47 -5.16 1.70 -8.00
CA SER A 47 -6.38 1.72 -8.79
C SER A 47 -7.64 1.48 -7.95
N LYS A 48 -7.59 0.58 -6.95
CA LYS A 48 -8.71 0.34 -6.03
C LYS A 48 -8.96 1.47 -5.04
N LEU A 49 -7.90 2.18 -4.64
CA LEU A 49 -7.96 3.29 -3.71
C LEU A 49 -8.23 4.63 -4.43
N PHE A 50 -8.39 4.62 -5.75
CA PHE A 50 -8.58 5.82 -6.57
C PHE A 50 -7.49 6.88 -6.31
N ILE A 51 -6.26 6.43 -6.07
CA ILE A 51 -5.10 7.31 -5.93
C ILE A 51 -4.74 7.75 -7.35
N ASP A 52 -4.89 9.05 -7.60
CA ASP A 52 -4.66 9.64 -8.91
C ASP A 52 -3.23 9.36 -9.40
N ASP A 53 -3.07 9.10 -10.70
CA ASP A 53 -1.76 8.81 -11.32
C ASP A 53 -0.99 10.11 -11.59
N ASP A 54 -1.02 11.04 -10.65
CA ASP A 54 -0.27 12.26 -10.76
C ASP A 54 1.21 11.96 -10.51
N GLU A 55 2.03 12.15 -11.55
CA GLU A 55 3.47 11.90 -11.51
C GLU A 55 4.21 12.77 -10.48
N ARG A 56 3.62 13.91 -10.12
CA ARG A 56 4.19 14.86 -9.15
C ARG A 56 4.01 14.39 -7.72
N ILE A 57 3.06 13.48 -7.50
CA ILE A 57 2.73 13.01 -6.16
C ILE A 57 3.30 11.62 -5.92
N ASN A 58 4.02 11.48 -4.80
CA ASN A 58 4.55 10.20 -4.40
C ASN A 58 3.41 9.33 -3.85
N LYS A 59 2.86 8.47 -4.71
CA LYS A 59 1.75 7.53 -4.39
C LYS A 59 1.98 6.71 -3.13
N ARG A 60 3.26 6.44 -2.78
CA ARG A 60 3.64 5.76 -1.54
C ARG A 60 3.34 6.61 -0.30
N VAL A 61 3.57 7.92 -0.38
CA VAL A 61 3.31 8.86 0.71
C VAL A 61 1.80 8.96 0.93
N ILE A 62 1.01 9.17 -0.13
CA ILE A 62 -0.47 9.17 -0.04
C ILE A 62 -0.96 7.87 0.60
N LEU A 63 -0.49 6.73 0.10
CA LEU A 63 -0.88 5.43 0.63
C LEU A 63 -0.50 5.28 2.11
N SER A 64 0.70 5.73 2.51
CA SER A 64 1.11 5.69 3.91
C SER A 64 0.27 6.59 4.82
N LEU A 65 -0.17 7.75 4.32
CA LEU A 65 -1.05 8.67 5.05
C LEU A 65 -2.43 8.05 5.26
N ILE A 66 -3.05 7.55 4.17
CA ILE A 66 -4.37 6.90 4.21
C ILE A 66 -4.36 5.70 5.18
N VAL A 67 -3.31 4.87 5.12
CA VAL A 67 -3.20 3.69 5.99
C VAL A 67 -2.94 4.09 7.44
N LYS A 68 -2.15 5.15 7.68
CA LYS A 68 -1.86 5.65 9.02
C LYS A 68 -3.12 6.20 9.69
N GLU A 69 -3.94 6.97 8.96
CA GLU A 69 -5.25 7.44 9.44
C GLU A 69 -6.18 6.28 9.86
N GLU A 70 -6.19 5.18 9.11
CA GLU A 70 -7.01 3.99 9.44
C GLU A 70 -6.43 3.12 10.58
N LEU A 71 -5.10 3.15 10.80
CA LEU A 71 -4.46 2.41 11.89
C LEU A 71 -4.53 3.16 13.23
N ASP A 72 -4.56 4.50 13.19
CA ASP A 72 -4.69 5.39 14.35
C ASP A 72 -6.09 5.32 14.97
N GLY A 73 -7.12 4.97 14.18
CA GLY A 73 -8.49 4.72 14.66
C GLY A 73 -8.69 3.42 15.46
N LYS A 74 -7.61 2.77 15.91
CA LYS A 74 -7.64 1.62 16.81
C LYS A 74 -6.94 1.96 18.14
N GLU A 75 -7.53 2.88 18.88
CA GLU A 75 -7.36 2.97 20.34
C GLU A 75 -8.70 2.68 21.02
#